data_AF-A0A0I9US60-F1
#
_entry.id   AF-A0A0I9US60-F1
#
_cell.length_a   1.000
_cell.length_b   1.000
_cell.length_c   1.000
_cell.angle_alpha   90.00
_cell.angle_beta   90.00
_cell.angle_gamma   90.00
#
_symmetry.space_group_name_H-M   'P 1'
#
loop_
_entity.id
_entity.type
_entity.pdbx_description
1 polymer ?
#
loop_
_entity_poly.entity_id
_entity_poly.type
_entity_poly.pdbx_seq_one_letter_code
_entity_poly.pdbx_strand_id
1 'polypeptide(L)'
;MRGRVNAIRTFKGLVADLRFISQVKYLASALPSTNDIQKDIAQLQKQVDNVKKLDTDTFDITIPLPMNLPHAYWAFANQYKPLEVVRKLALPILVLQGERDYQVTMHDFDLWHTALAGNPKAMFKTYPRLNHLFQEGEGKSVPLEYSRPAPIPAYVMDDIAAFINHPPKR
;
A
#
# COMPACT_ATOMS: atom_id res chain seq x y z
N MET A 1 15.88 19.73 18.45
CA MET A 1 16.18 19.01 17.19
C MET A 1 14.92 18.30 16.75
N ARG A 2 14.28 18.70 15.64
CA ARG A 2 13.03 18.11 15.17
C ARG A 2 13.36 16.91 14.27
N GLY A 3 13.22 15.69 14.79
CA GLY A 3 13.29 14.47 14.00
C GLY A 3 12.07 14.40 13.08
N ARG A 4 12.29 14.50 11.76
CA ARG A 4 11.25 14.18 10.79
C ARG A 4 11.27 12.67 10.59
N VAL A 5 10.35 11.97 11.25
CA VAL A 5 10.02 10.60 10.85
C VAL A 5 9.10 10.71 9.64
N ASN A 6 9.67 10.56 8.45
CA ASN A 6 8.87 10.42 7.24
C ASN A 6 8.39 8.97 7.18
N ALA A 7 7.21 8.70 7.70
CA ALA A 7 6.49 7.47 7.36
C ALA A 7 6.11 7.54 5.88
N ILE A 8 6.83 6.80 5.03
CA ILE A 8 6.50 6.70 3.60
C ILE A 8 5.26 5.83 3.48
N ARG A 9 4.08 6.46 3.39
CA ARG A 9 2.86 5.79 2.95
C ARG A 9 2.98 5.60 1.45
N THR A 10 3.12 4.35 1.00
CA THR A 10 3.33 4.03 -0.41
C THR A 10 2.12 4.44 -1.25
N PHE A 11 2.27 5.48 -2.07
CA PHE A 11 1.43 5.69 -3.26
C PHE A 11 2.25 5.32 -4.50
N LYS A 12 1.80 4.30 -5.24
CA LYS A 12 2.47 3.77 -6.44
C LYS A 12 1.70 4.10 -7.71
N GLY A 13 2.39 4.77 -8.62
CA GLY A 13 1.89 5.31 -9.87
C GLY A 13 1.81 4.42 -11.08
N LEU A 14 1.43 3.17 -10.90
CA LEU A 14 0.99 2.30 -12.01
C LEU A 14 0.30 1.01 -11.48
N VAL A 15 0.24 0.86 -10.14
CA VAL A 15 -0.19 -0.37 -9.45
C VAL A 15 -1.46 -0.15 -8.62
N ALA A 16 -1.88 1.11 -8.42
CA ALA A 16 -3.15 1.45 -7.75
C ALA A 16 -4.34 0.73 -8.43
N ASP A 17 -4.31 0.68 -9.76
CA ASP A 17 -5.23 0.00 -10.67
C ASP A 17 -5.58 -1.46 -10.30
N LEU A 18 -4.57 -2.27 -9.95
CA LEU A 18 -4.76 -3.70 -9.65
C LEU A 18 -5.12 -3.94 -8.18
N ARG A 19 -4.73 -3.02 -7.29
CA ARG A 19 -4.87 -3.22 -5.84
C ARG A 19 -6.31 -3.07 -5.38
N PHE A 20 -7.05 -2.08 -5.84
CA PHE A 20 -8.46 -1.92 -5.45
C PHE A 20 -9.30 -3.14 -5.83
N ILE A 21 -9.13 -3.62 -7.06
CA ILE A 21 -9.82 -4.81 -7.53
C ILE A 21 -9.41 -6.05 -6.73
N SER A 22 -8.13 -6.17 -6.39
CA SER A 22 -7.63 -7.28 -5.55
C SER A 22 -8.21 -7.23 -4.14
N GLN A 23 -8.34 -6.04 -3.54
CA GLN A 23 -8.97 -5.85 -2.24
C GLN A 23 -10.45 -6.23 -2.27
N VAL A 24 -11.20 -5.77 -3.27
CA VAL A 24 -12.62 -6.14 -3.43
C VAL A 24 -12.78 -7.64 -3.61
N LYS A 25 -11.96 -8.28 -4.46
CA LYS A 25 -11.94 -9.74 -4.62
C LYS A 25 -11.60 -10.47 -3.33
N TYR A 26 -10.64 -9.97 -2.56
CA TYR A 26 -10.27 -10.53 -1.28
C TYR A 26 -11.45 -10.49 -0.30
N LEU A 27 -12.09 -9.32 -0.14
CA LEU A 27 -13.24 -9.15 0.76
C LEU A 27 -14.41 -10.03 0.33
N ALA A 28 -14.67 -10.16 -0.97
CA ALA A 28 -15.67 -11.08 -1.52
C ALA A 28 -15.43 -12.54 -1.13
N SER A 29 -14.16 -12.95 -1.02
CA SER A 29 -13.76 -14.31 -0.62
C SER A 29 -13.74 -14.52 0.90
N ALA A 30 -13.77 -13.44 1.67
CA ALA A 30 -13.59 -13.44 3.12
C ALA A 30 -14.89 -13.17 3.87
N LEU A 31 -15.85 -12.48 3.24
CA LEU A 31 -17.10 -12.05 3.84
C LEU A 31 -18.30 -12.54 3.03
N PRO A 32 -19.42 -12.89 3.68
CA PRO A 32 -20.69 -13.11 2.97
C PRO A 32 -21.08 -11.84 2.20
N SER A 33 -21.46 -11.97 0.93
CA SER A 33 -21.93 -10.85 0.11
C SER A 33 -23.44 -10.85 -0.03
N THR A 34 -24.05 -9.68 0.10
CA THR A 34 -25.45 -9.42 -0.28
C THR A 34 -25.59 -8.71 -1.63
N ASN A 35 -24.48 -8.23 -2.20
CA ASN A 35 -24.45 -7.43 -3.43
C ASN A 35 -23.81 -8.21 -4.59
N ASP A 36 -24.11 -7.77 -5.82
CA ASP A 36 -23.54 -8.32 -7.06
C ASP A 36 -22.09 -7.84 -7.25
N ILE A 37 -21.17 -8.41 -6.46
CA ILE A 37 -19.74 -8.08 -6.46
C ILE A 37 -19.12 -8.16 -7.87
N GLN A 38 -19.64 -9.02 -8.74
CA GLN A 38 -19.11 -9.14 -10.10
C GLN A 38 -19.39 -7.89 -10.93
N LYS A 39 -20.57 -7.26 -10.75
CA LYS A 39 -20.86 -5.96 -11.37
C LYS A 39 -19.96 -4.87 -10.82
N ASP A 40 -19.73 -4.83 -9.51
CA ASP A 40 -18.86 -3.83 -8.89
C ASP A 40 -17.41 -3.97 -9.37
N ILE A 41 -16.90 -5.19 -9.46
CA ILE A 41 -15.57 -5.49 -10.01
C ILE A 41 -15.49 -5.06 -11.48
N ALA A 42 -16.50 -5.37 -12.30
CA ALA A 42 -16.52 -4.99 -13.72
C ALA A 42 -16.56 -3.47 -13.90
N GLN A 43 -17.34 -2.76 -13.07
CA GLN A 43 -17.37 -1.30 -13.08
C GLN A 43 -16.02 -0.72 -12.67
N LEU A 44 -15.44 -1.18 -11.56
CA LEU A 44 -14.10 -0.74 -11.13
C LEU A 44 -13.04 -1.01 -12.20
N GLN A 45 -13.10 -2.16 -12.88
CA GLN A 45 -12.20 -2.49 -13.98
C GLN A 45 -12.33 -1.46 -15.12
N LYS A 46 -13.55 -1.08 -15.50
CA LYS A 46 -13.78 -0.04 -16.51
C LYS A 46 -13.20 1.32 -16.09
N GLN A 47 -13.37 1.71 -14.83
CA GLN A 47 -12.82 2.96 -14.30
C GLN A 47 -11.29 2.95 -14.29
N VAL A 48 -10.69 1.84 -13.85
CA VAL A 48 -9.25 1.62 -13.83
C VAL A 48 -8.66 1.63 -15.24
N ASP A 49 -9.30 0.97 -16.20
CA ASP A 49 -8.82 0.96 -17.58
C ASP A 49 -8.96 2.34 -18.25
N ASN A 50 -9.89 3.17 -17.78
CA ASN A 50 -9.96 4.57 -18.19
C ASN A 50 -8.82 5.42 -17.59
N VAL A 51 -8.43 5.16 -16.33
CA VAL A 51 -7.27 5.81 -15.69
C VAL A 51 -5.98 5.58 -16.49
N LYS A 52 -5.78 4.37 -17.05
CA LYS A 52 -4.61 4.07 -17.89
C LYS A 52 -4.54 4.88 -19.17
N LYS A 53 -5.68 5.40 -19.63
CA LYS A 53 -5.82 6.21 -20.84
C LYS A 53 -5.79 7.71 -20.56
N LEU A 54 -5.61 8.12 -19.30
CA LEU A 54 -5.51 9.53 -18.94
C LEU A 54 -4.48 10.26 -19.81
N ASP A 55 -4.82 11.49 -20.17
CA ASP A 55 -4.03 12.35 -21.06
C ASP A 55 -3.81 11.78 -22.48
N THR A 56 -4.62 10.81 -22.92
CA THR A 56 -4.66 10.32 -24.31
C THR A 56 -6.00 10.61 -24.98
N ASP A 57 -6.03 10.59 -26.32
CA ASP A 57 -7.25 10.76 -27.12
C ASP A 57 -8.31 9.67 -26.87
N THR A 58 -7.92 8.57 -26.21
CA THR A 58 -8.81 7.44 -25.89
C THR A 58 -9.40 7.52 -24.48
N PHE A 59 -9.11 8.57 -23.73
CA PHE A 59 -9.72 8.85 -22.43
C PHE A 59 -11.20 9.21 -22.58
N ASP A 60 -12.05 8.56 -21.80
CA ASP A 60 -13.49 8.83 -21.81
C ASP A 60 -13.88 9.60 -20.54
N ILE A 61 -14.15 10.90 -20.69
CA ILE A 61 -14.58 11.79 -19.60
C ILE A 61 -15.93 11.40 -18.98
N THR A 62 -16.74 10.60 -19.67
CA THR A 62 -18.06 10.16 -19.18
C THR A 62 -17.95 9.00 -18.20
N ILE A 63 -16.82 8.29 -18.18
CA ILE A 63 -16.55 7.21 -17.23
C ILE A 63 -16.01 7.84 -15.93
N PRO A 64 -16.70 7.70 -14.79
CA PRO A 64 -16.21 8.23 -13.52
C PRO A 64 -14.88 7.59 -13.14
N LEU A 65 -13.98 8.37 -12.56
CA LEU A 65 -12.70 7.86 -12.06
C LEU A 65 -12.89 7.09 -10.75
N PRO A 66 -11.99 6.13 -10.42
CA PRO A 66 -12.13 5.34 -9.21
C PRO A 66 -12.15 6.22 -7.96
N MET A 67 -12.99 5.82 -6.98
CA MET A 67 -13.20 6.51 -5.71
C MET A 67 -13.65 7.98 -5.82
N ASN A 68 -14.11 8.41 -7.01
CA ASN A 68 -14.48 9.80 -7.28
C ASN A 68 -13.33 10.80 -7.00
N LEU A 69 -12.08 10.34 -7.15
CA LEU A 69 -10.90 11.19 -6.97
C LEU A 69 -10.66 12.06 -8.23
N PRO A 70 -10.14 13.29 -8.06
CA PRO A 70 -9.97 14.22 -9.18
C PRO A 70 -9.01 13.70 -10.27
N HIS A 71 -9.20 14.17 -11.51
CA HIS A 71 -8.31 13.91 -12.64
C HIS A 71 -6.83 14.14 -12.29
N ALA A 72 -6.51 15.29 -11.69
CA ALA A 72 -5.15 15.68 -11.33
C ALA A 72 -4.48 14.68 -10.36
N TYR A 73 -5.26 14.03 -9.49
CA TYR A 73 -4.75 13.01 -8.58
C TYR A 73 -4.29 11.78 -9.35
N TRP A 74 -5.09 11.31 -10.31
CA TRP A 74 -4.75 10.12 -11.11
C TRP A 74 -3.64 10.40 -12.12
N ALA A 75 -3.60 11.60 -12.70
CA ALA A 75 -2.48 12.04 -13.53
C ALA A 75 -1.17 12.05 -12.73
N PHE A 76 -1.18 12.63 -11.52
CA PHE A 76 -0.04 12.58 -10.60
C PHE A 76 0.34 11.13 -10.25
N ALA A 77 -0.67 10.31 -9.91
CA ALA A 77 -0.45 8.90 -9.61
C ALA A 77 0.27 8.25 -10.79
N ASN A 78 -0.28 8.22 -12.01
CA ASN A 78 0.35 7.59 -13.17
C ASN A 78 1.81 8.01 -13.44
N GLN A 79 2.15 9.26 -13.15
CA GLN A 79 3.51 9.79 -13.34
C GLN A 79 4.46 9.41 -12.19
N TYR A 80 3.96 9.27 -10.96
CA TYR A 80 4.81 9.10 -9.78
C TYR A 80 5.39 7.69 -9.64
N LYS A 81 6.72 7.56 -9.73
CA LYS A 81 7.45 6.28 -9.63
C LYS A 81 8.17 6.13 -8.28
N PRO A 82 7.50 5.70 -7.19
CA PRO A 82 8.11 5.68 -5.86
C PRO A 82 9.31 4.73 -5.74
N LEU A 83 9.35 3.64 -6.51
CA LEU A 83 10.51 2.73 -6.50
C LEU A 83 11.75 3.36 -7.13
N GLU A 84 11.59 4.27 -8.09
CA GLU A 84 12.71 5.03 -8.64
C GLU A 84 13.14 6.15 -7.70
N VAL A 85 12.18 6.79 -7.03
CA VAL A 85 12.43 7.83 -6.04
C VAL A 85 13.23 7.27 -4.86
N VAL A 86 12.80 6.13 -4.31
CA VAL A 86 13.43 5.54 -3.11
C VAL A 86 14.87 5.11 -3.36
N ARG A 87 15.18 4.63 -4.58
CA ARG A 87 16.54 4.24 -4.99
C ARG A 87 17.53 5.41 -4.97
N LYS A 88 17.03 6.64 -5.12
CA LYS A 88 17.84 7.86 -5.11
C LYS A 88 18.08 8.40 -3.68
N LEU A 89 17.40 7.86 -2.67
CA LEU A 89 17.55 8.33 -1.29
C LEU A 89 18.87 7.84 -0.70
N ALA A 90 19.68 8.78 -0.21
CA ALA A 90 20.91 8.48 0.51
C ALA A 90 20.71 8.25 2.03
N LEU A 91 19.45 8.36 2.49
CA LEU A 91 19.05 8.24 3.89
C LEU A 91 18.91 6.77 4.29
N PRO A 92 19.03 6.44 5.59
CA PRO A 92 18.56 5.17 6.14
C PRO A 92 17.08 4.97 5.84
N ILE A 93 16.69 3.75 5.47
CA ILE A 93 15.32 3.38 5.12
C ILE A 93 14.91 2.17 5.96
N LEU A 94 13.73 2.25 6.58
CA LEU A 94 13.09 1.12 7.26
C LEU A 94 11.77 0.82 6.54
N VAL A 95 11.60 -0.42 6.11
CA VAL A 95 10.35 -0.93 5.52
C VAL A 95 9.78 -2.00 6.44
N LEU A 96 8.60 -1.74 7.00
CA LEU A 96 7.86 -2.62 7.89
C LEU A 96 6.56 -3.09 7.23
N GLN A 97 6.19 -4.36 7.39
CA GLN A 97 4.97 -4.90 6.81
C GLN A 97 4.28 -5.90 7.74
N GLY A 98 2.97 -5.73 7.94
CA GLY A 98 2.14 -6.79 8.49
C GLY A 98 1.76 -7.80 7.42
N GLU A 99 2.00 -9.09 7.65
CA GLU A 99 1.79 -10.12 6.61
C GLU A 99 0.31 -10.44 6.37
N ARG A 100 -0.58 -10.07 7.30
CA ARG A 100 -2.04 -10.23 7.15
C ARG A 100 -2.69 -9.07 6.40
N ASP A 101 -1.93 -8.06 5.98
CA ASP A 101 -2.47 -6.92 5.25
C ASP A 101 -2.93 -7.31 3.85
N TYR A 102 -4.25 -7.30 3.64
CA TYR A 102 -4.88 -7.55 2.34
C TYR A 102 -4.98 -6.28 1.48
N GLN A 103 -4.77 -5.09 2.05
CA GLN A 103 -4.79 -3.82 1.33
C GLN A 103 -3.45 -3.53 0.66
N VAL A 104 -2.36 -3.79 1.39
CA VAL A 104 -0.97 -3.71 0.93
C VAL A 104 -0.31 -5.05 1.24
N THR A 105 -0.12 -5.86 0.20
CA THR A 105 0.24 -7.29 0.38
C THR A 105 1.76 -7.48 0.44
N MET A 106 2.20 -8.68 0.78
CA MET A 106 3.62 -9.08 0.67
C MET A 106 4.22 -8.87 -0.71
N HIS A 107 3.43 -8.92 -1.79
CA HIS A 107 3.93 -8.55 -3.13
C HIS A 107 4.39 -7.08 -3.19
N ASP A 108 3.76 -6.14 -2.47
CA ASP A 108 4.24 -4.75 -2.40
C ASP A 108 5.58 -4.67 -1.67
N PHE A 109 5.67 -5.38 -0.54
CA PHE A 109 6.89 -5.48 0.26
C PHE A 109 8.05 -6.03 -0.58
N ASP A 110 7.83 -7.10 -1.35
CA ASP A 110 8.85 -7.69 -2.22
C ASP A 110 9.31 -6.74 -3.32
N LEU A 111 8.40 -5.90 -3.85
CA LEU A 111 8.77 -4.85 -4.80
C LEU A 111 9.67 -3.80 -4.15
N TRP A 112 9.44 -3.44 -2.89
CA TRP A 112 10.31 -2.52 -2.13
C TRP A 112 11.67 -3.16 -1.82
N HIS A 113 11.64 -4.42 -1.38
CA HIS A 113 12.85 -5.21 -1.09
C HIS A 113 13.73 -5.33 -2.33
N THR A 114 13.14 -5.67 -3.48
CA THR A 114 13.84 -5.75 -4.76
C THR A 114 14.35 -4.38 -5.22
N ALA A 115 13.57 -3.31 -5.04
CA ALA A 115 13.97 -1.98 -5.47
C ALA A 115 15.18 -1.44 -4.71
N LEU A 116 15.33 -1.82 -3.44
CA LEU A 116 16.41 -1.42 -2.55
C LEU A 116 17.46 -2.53 -2.35
N ALA A 117 17.42 -3.59 -3.15
CA ALA A 117 18.39 -4.66 -3.11
C ALA A 117 19.81 -4.08 -3.28
N GLY A 118 20.70 -4.36 -2.33
CA GLY A 118 22.06 -3.83 -2.31
C GLY A 118 22.22 -2.44 -1.69
N ASN A 119 21.14 -1.80 -1.19
CA ASN A 119 21.28 -0.61 -0.35
C ASN A 119 21.61 -1.04 1.09
N PRO A 120 22.86 -0.84 1.59
CA PRO A 120 23.25 -1.29 2.93
C PRO A 120 22.54 -0.51 4.05
N LYS A 121 21.84 0.58 3.70
CA LYS A 121 21.09 1.42 4.63
C LYS A 121 19.60 1.10 4.68
N ALA A 122 19.16 0.09 3.92
CA ALA A 122 17.77 -0.35 3.92
C ALA A 122 17.60 -1.56 4.84
N MET A 123 16.65 -1.45 5.77
CA MET A 123 16.24 -2.53 6.67
C MET A 123 14.80 -2.94 6.37
N PHE A 124 14.56 -4.24 6.40
CA PHE A 124 13.28 -4.85 6.07
C PHE A 124 12.86 -5.75 7.22
N LYS A 125 11.61 -5.61 7.66
CA LYS A 125 11.04 -6.51 8.68
C LYS A 125 9.55 -6.72 8.43
N THR A 126 9.13 -7.96 8.60
CA THR A 126 7.73 -8.37 8.49
C THR A 126 7.21 -8.88 9.82
N TYR A 127 5.89 -8.82 10.01
CA TYR A 127 5.22 -9.28 11.22
C TYR A 127 4.05 -10.19 10.85
N PRO A 128 4.15 -11.52 11.09
CA PRO A 128 3.17 -12.50 10.63
C PRO A 128 1.74 -12.28 11.13
N ARG A 129 1.57 -11.71 12.33
CA ARG A 129 0.26 -11.55 12.97
C ARG A 129 -0.41 -10.20 12.67
N LEU A 130 0.26 -9.29 11.96
CA LEU A 130 -0.18 -7.91 11.85
C LEU A 130 -0.97 -7.61 10.58
N ASN A 131 -2.05 -6.85 10.74
CA ASN A 131 -2.87 -6.34 9.65
C ASN A 131 -2.36 -4.97 9.15
N HIS A 132 -3.16 -4.31 8.29
CA HIS A 132 -2.87 -2.99 7.71
C HIS A 132 -2.55 -1.89 8.72
N LEU A 133 -3.11 -1.97 9.92
CA LEU A 133 -2.94 -0.97 10.99
C LEU A 133 -1.85 -1.37 12.00
N PHE A 134 -1.07 -2.40 11.71
CA PHE A 134 -0.14 -3.03 12.67
C PHE A 134 -0.84 -3.54 13.94
N GLN A 135 -2.09 -4.00 13.83
CA GLN A 135 -2.81 -4.64 14.93
C GLN A 135 -2.69 -6.16 14.81
N GLU A 136 -2.51 -6.83 15.95
CA GLU A 136 -2.51 -8.29 16.00
C GLU A 136 -3.88 -8.88 15.71
N GLY A 137 -3.88 -9.96 14.97
CA GLY A 137 -5.05 -10.80 14.81
C GLY A 137 -4.67 -12.17 14.25
N GLU A 138 -5.68 -12.95 13.94
CA GLU A 138 -5.55 -14.34 13.51
C GLU A 138 -6.41 -14.58 12.27
N GLY A 139 -6.04 -15.57 11.46
CA GLY A 139 -6.76 -15.88 10.22
C GLY A 139 -6.75 -14.74 9.19
N LYS A 140 -7.75 -14.76 8.29
CA LYS A 140 -7.93 -13.72 7.26
C LYS A 140 -8.19 -12.37 7.91
N SER A 141 -7.47 -11.34 7.47
CA SER A 141 -7.73 -9.99 7.98
C SER A 141 -8.93 -9.35 7.29
N VAL A 142 -9.79 -8.67 8.03
CA VAL A 142 -11.02 -8.06 7.50
C VAL A 142 -11.25 -6.67 8.12
N PRO A 143 -12.00 -5.77 7.45
CA PRO A 143 -12.24 -4.41 7.95
C PRO A 143 -12.81 -4.35 9.37
N LEU A 144 -13.58 -5.36 9.78
CA LEU A 144 -14.20 -5.43 11.10
C LEU A 144 -13.17 -5.43 12.24
N GLU A 145 -11.95 -5.92 12.01
CA GLU A 145 -10.88 -5.88 13.00
C GLU A 145 -10.50 -4.44 13.38
N TYR A 146 -10.59 -3.50 12.43
CA TYR A 146 -10.19 -2.10 12.63
C TYR A 146 -11.15 -1.34 13.57
N SER A 147 -12.39 -1.83 13.71
CA SER A 147 -13.38 -1.27 14.63
C SER A 147 -13.05 -1.54 16.10
N ARG A 148 -12.07 -2.41 16.37
CA ARG A 148 -11.57 -2.69 17.72
C ARG A 148 -10.31 -1.87 17.95
N PRO A 149 -10.33 -0.89 18.88
CA PRO A 149 -9.12 -0.20 19.28
C PRO A 149 -8.11 -1.21 19.83
N ALA A 150 -6.95 -1.27 19.20
CA ALA A 150 -5.81 -2.05 19.65
C ALA A 150 -4.54 -1.23 19.44
N PRO A 151 -3.64 -1.17 20.43
CA PRO A 151 -2.36 -0.48 20.26
C PRO A 151 -1.49 -1.23 19.25
N ILE A 152 -0.56 -0.50 18.62
CA ILE A 152 0.55 -1.11 17.90
C ILE A 152 1.40 -1.87 18.93
N PRO A 153 1.75 -3.15 18.70
CA PRO A 153 2.54 -3.92 19.64
C PRO A 153 3.91 -3.30 19.93
N ALA A 154 4.37 -3.47 21.17
CA ALA A 154 5.64 -2.91 21.64
C ALA A 154 6.81 -3.31 20.75
N TYR A 155 6.86 -4.56 20.25
CA TYR A 155 7.94 -5.01 19.39
C TYR A 155 8.07 -4.20 18.09
N VAL A 156 6.98 -3.71 17.50
CA VAL A 156 7.04 -2.82 16.32
C VAL A 156 7.61 -1.47 16.70
N MET A 157 7.18 -0.93 17.84
CA MET A 157 7.65 0.36 18.36
C MET A 157 9.13 0.28 18.74
N ASP A 158 9.56 -0.83 19.33
CA ASP A 158 10.95 -1.10 19.70
C ASP A 158 11.84 -1.20 18.46
N ASP A 159 11.37 -1.84 17.38
CA ASP A 159 12.10 -1.88 16.11
C ASP A 159 12.26 -0.49 15.48
N ILE A 160 11.20 0.33 15.50
CA ILE A 160 11.25 1.71 15.03
C ILE A 160 12.22 2.53 15.89
N ALA A 161 12.15 2.41 17.21
CA ALA A 161 13.03 3.10 18.13
C ALA A 161 14.50 2.67 17.94
N ALA A 162 14.74 1.37 17.78
CA ALA A 162 16.06 0.82 17.49
C ALA A 162 16.62 1.38 16.18
N PHE A 163 15.81 1.44 15.12
CA PHE A 163 16.21 2.05 13.85
C PHE A 163 16.53 3.54 13.98
N ILE A 164 15.75 4.30 14.75
CA ILE A 164 16.00 5.74 14.96
C ILE A 164 17.28 5.98 15.76
N ASN A 165 17.52 5.20 16.82
CA ASN A 165 18.67 5.36 17.70
C ASN A 165 19.96 4.77 17.09
N HIS A 166 19.82 3.71 16.30
CA HIS A 166 20.91 2.96 15.69
C HIS A 166 20.64 2.72 14.20
N PRO A 167 20.47 3.78 13.39
CA PRO A 167 20.24 3.59 11.96
C PRO A 167 21.46 2.93 11.32
N PRO A 168 21.28 2.10 10.29
CA PRO A 168 22.39 1.49 9.58
C PRO A 168 23.35 2.58 9.08
N LYS A 169 24.59 2.48 9.57
CA LYS A 169 25.70 3.33 9.16
C LYS A 169 26.43 2.64 8.00
N ARG A 170 27.17 3.45 7.24
CA ARG A 170 27.93 3.00 6.05
C ARG A 170 28.69 1.70 6.30
#